data_AF-N0B901-F1
#
_entry.id   AF-N0B901-F1
#
_cell.length_a   1.000
_cell.length_b   1.000
_cell.length_c   1.000
_cell.angle_alpha   90.00
_cell.angle_beta   90.00
_cell.angle_gamma   90.00
#
_symmetry.space_group_name_H-M   'P 1'
#
loop_
_entity.id
_entity.type
_entity.pdbx_description
1 polymer ?
#
loop_
_entity_poly.entity_id
_entity_poly.type
_entity_poly.pdbx_seq_one_letter_code
_entity_poly.pdbx_strand_id
1 'polypeptide(L)'
;MTGVLLQVIRMMKTARLGLLAEALHAEEGFVHRGFTAEQSFESLLVERDGHFRGIWTADKGRYVWTAAGYSQPSFSTASLPDALKYTLTEISRG
;
A
#
# COMPACT_ATOMS: atom_id res chain seq x y z
N MET A 1 5.70 24.07 14.00
CA MET A 1 4.80 22.90 13.91
C MET A 1 4.72 22.25 15.28
N THR A 2 3.54 22.07 15.85
CA THR A 2 3.34 21.44 17.17
C THR A 2 3.31 19.91 17.04
N GLY A 3 3.71 19.17 18.08
CA GLY A 3 3.76 17.70 18.06
C GLY A 3 2.42 17.01 17.76
N VAL A 4 1.30 17.66 18.09
CA VAL A 4 -0.06 17.17 17.83
C VAL A 4 -0.37 17.06 16.34
N LEU A 5 0.03 18.05 15.53
CA LEU A 5 -0.24 18.04 14.09
C LEU A 5 0.50 16.89 13.39
N LEU A 6 1.73 16.61 13.80
CA LEU A 6 2.50 15.48 13.27
C LEU A 6 1.82 14.13 13.58
N GLN A 7 1.29 13.98 14.79
CA GLN A 7 0.57 12.78 15.19
C GLN A 7 -0.72 12.58 14.38
N VAL A 8 -1.48 13.64 14.14
CA VAL A 8 -2.69 13.58 13.29
C VAL A 8 -2.33 13.18 11.86
N ILE A 9 -1.30 13.78 11.27
CA ILE A 9 -0.85 13.44 9.91
C ILE A 9 -0.46 11.95 9.83
N ARG A 10 0.30 11.45 10.83
CA ARG A 10 0.66 10.03 10.90
C ARG A 10 -0.57 9.14 10.98
N MET A 11 -1.53 9.45 11.86
CA MET A 11 -2.77 8.69 11.97
C MET A 11 -3.55 8.65 10.66
N MET A 12 -3.62 9.77 9.92
CA MET A 12 -4.30 9.81 8.63
C MET A 12 -3.61 8.94 7.57
N LYS A 13 -2.28 8.94 7.53
CA LYS A 13 -1.51 8.05 6.64
C LYS A 13 -1.74 6.59 6.97
N THR A 14 -1.61 6.23 8.25
CA THR A 14 -1.83 4.86 8.73
C THR A 14 -3.26 4.41 8.45
N ALA A 15 -4.28 5.22 8.74
CA ALA A 15 -5.67 4.85 8.43
C ALA A 15 -5.89 4.61 6.93
N ARG A 16 -5.33 5.48 6.07
CA ARG A 16 -5.44 5.34 4.61
C ARG A 16 -4.82 4.03 4.11
N LEU A 17 -3.61 3.71 4.58
CA LEU A 17 -2.92 2.48 4.22
C LEU A 17 -3.63 1.24 4.80
N GLY A 18 -4.24 1.36 5.97
CA GLY A 18 -5.04 0.29 6.59
C GLY A 18 -6.25 -0.08 5.74
N LEU A 19 -6.96 0.92 5.21
CA LEU A 19 -8.07 0.67 4.28
C LEU A 19 -7.63 -0.10 3.02
N LEU A 20 -6.41 0.14 2.52
CA LEU A 20 -5.88 -0.61 1.38
C LEU A 20 -5.47 -2.03 1.79
N ALA A 21 -4.87 -2.20 2.97
CA ALA A 21 -4.53 -3.52 3.50
C ALA A 21 -5.79 -4.40 3.68
N GLU A 22 -6.84 -3.84 4.27
CA GLU A 22 -8.14 -4.52 4.43
C GLU A 22 -8.74 -4.90 3.08
N ALA A 23 -8.74 -3.98 2.11
CA ALA A 23 -9.25 -4.25 0.78
C ALA A 23 -8.46 -5.36 0.06
N LEU A 24 -7.13 -5.39 0.19
CA LEU A 24 -6.30 -6.44 -0.40
C LEU A 24 -6.56 -7.81 0.25
N HIS A 25 -6.70 -7.87 1.57
CA HIS A 25 -6.98 -9.14 2.26
C HIS A 25 -8.43 -9.64 2.05
N ALA A 26 -9.35 -8.77 1.64
CA ALA A 26 -10.69 -9.16 1.23
C ALA A 26 -10.74 -9.76 -0.20
N GLU A 27 -9.71 -9.55 -1.02
CA GLU A 27 -9.62 -10.12 -2.36
C GLU A 27 -9.13 -11.57 -2.31
N GLU A 28 -10.03 -12.53 -2.59
CA GLU A 28 -9.71 -13.96 -2.52
C GLU A 28 -8.50 -14.33 -3.41
N GLY A 29 -8.40 -13.75 -4.60
CA GLY A 29 -7.30 -14.01 -5.53
C GLY A 29 -5.93 -13.52 -5.01
N PHE A 30 -5.91 -12.52 -4.12
CA PHE A 30 -4.70 -12.05 -3.47
C PHE A 30 -4.25 -13.07 -2.41
N VAL A 31 -5.16 -13.45 -1.51
CA VAL A 31 -4.86 -14.37 -0.40
C VAL A 31 -4.56 -15.78 -0.89
N HIS A 32 -5.37 -16.35 -1.79
CA HIS A 32 -5.17 -17.71 -2.30
C HIS A 32 -3.85 -17.88 -3.06
N ARG A 33 -3.31 -16.81 -3.64
CA ARG A 33 -2.01 -16.84 -4.31
C ARG A 33 -0.83 -16.68 -3.35
N GLY A 34 -1.08 -16.55 -2.04
CA GLY A 34 -0.07 -16.43 -0.99
C GLY A 34 0.50 -15.02 -0.85
N PHE A 35 -0.20 -13.99 -1.32
CA PHE A 35 0.22 -12.61 -1.09
C PHE A 35 -0.19 -12.12 0.31
N THR A 36 0.63 -11.24 0.87
CA THR A 36 0.36 -10.54 2.13
C THR A 36 0.52 -9.03 1.93
N ALA A 37 -0.22 -8.27 2.75
CA ALA A 37 -0.12 -6.81 2.80
C ALA A 37 0.22 -6.38 4.25
N GLU A 38 1.50 -6.22 4.55
CA GLU A 38 1.97 -5.93 5.90
C GLU A 38 2.06 -4.43 6.16
N GLN A 39 1.22 -3.94 7.06
CA GLN A 39 1.13 -2.52 7.36
C GLN A 39 2.12 -2.10 8.46
N SER A 40 2.82 -1.00 8.21
CA SER A 40 3.52 -0.19 9.21
C SER A 40 2.86 1.19 9.37
N PHE A 41 3.42 2.04 10.23
CA PHE A 41 2.93 3.41 10.41
C PHE A 41 2.99 4.26 9.13
N GLU A 42 4.02 4.07 8.29
CA GLU A 42 4.28 4.93 7.13
C GLU A 42 4.09 4.19 5.79
N SER A 43 3.93 2.87 5.80
CA SER A 43 3.91 2.06 4.59
C SER A 43 3.03 0.82 4.70
N LEU A 44 2.72 0.24 3.54
CA LEU A 44 2.10 -1.05 3.38
C LEU A 44 2.96 -1.86 2.41
N LEU A 45 3.61 -2.90 2.92
CA LEU A 45 4.48 -3.80 2.18
C LEU A 45 3.63 -4.86 1.50
N VAL A 46 3.79 -5.05 0.19
CA VAL A 46 3.16 -6.15 -0.53
C VAL A 46 4.23 -7.16 -0.91
N GLU A 47 4.03 -8.40 -0.50
CA GLU A 47 4.96 -9.50 -0.75
C GLU A 47 4.23 -10.82 -1.00
N ARG A 48 5.00 -11.82 -1.42
CA ARG A 48 4.56 -13.21 -1.58
C ARG A 48 5.68 -14.13 -1.18
N ASP A 49 5.45 -15.01 -0.21
CA ASP A 49 6.46 -15.98 0.28
C ASP A 49 7.81 -15.31 0.64
N GLY A 50 7.77 -14.14 1.29
CA GLY A 50 8.97 -13.34 1.64
C GLY A 50 9.63 -12.61 0.47
N HIS A 51 9.07 -12.70 -0.75
CA HIS A 51 9.52 -11.93 -1.90
C HIS A 51 8.76 -10.61 -2.00
N PHE A 52 9.49 -9.52 -1.77
CA PHE A 52 9.02 -8.16 -1.95
C PHE A 52 8.52 -7.92 -3.39
N ARG A 53 7.31 -7.36 -3.52
CA ARG A 53 6.68 -6.96 -4.80
C ARG A 53 6.58 -5.46 -4.96
N GLY A 54 6.35 -4.76 -3.87
CA GLY A 54 6.38 -3.32 -3.83
C GLY A 54 5.77 -2.78 -2.55
N ILE A 55 5.83 -1.47 -2.41
CA ILE A 55 5.44 -0.77 -1.19
C ILE A 55 4.50 0.36 -1.55
N TRP A 56 3.39 0.44 -0.82
CA TRP A 56 2.54 1.61 -0.78
C TRP A 56 2.98 2.53 0.36
N THR A 57 3.04 3.82 0.09
CA THR A 57 3.13 4.87 1.10
C THR A 57 1.95 5.82 0.93
N ALA A 58 1.74 6.69 1.90
CA ALA A 58 0.73 7.75 1.82
C ALA A 58 1.38 9.14 1.91
N ASP A 59 1.16 9.96 0.88
CA ASP A 59 1.59 11.37 0.87
C ASP A 59 0.47 12.26 0.35
N LYS A 60 0.25 13.41 1.02
CA LYS A 60 -0.75 14.43 0.65
C LYS A 60 -2.12 13.86 0.25
N GLY A 61 -2.59 12.85 0.99
CA GLY A 61 -3.89 12.20 0.74
C GLY A 61 -3.93 11.26 -0.46
N ARG A 62 -2.77 10.81 -0.97
CA ARG A 62 -2.64 9.86 -2.08
C ARG A 62 -1.93 8.60 -1.61
N TYR A 63 -2.32 7.48 -2.20
CA TYR A 63 -1.55 6.25 -2.24
C TYR A 63 -0.43 6.41 -3.26
N VAL A 64 0.79 6.05 -2.89
CA VAL A 64 1.98 6.15 -3.75
C VAL A 64 2.68 4.80 -3.75
N TRP A 65 2.79 4.18 -4.92
CA TRP A 65 3.40 2.87 -5.11
C TRP A 65 4.83 2.99 -5.62
N THR A 66 5.72 2.20 -5.03
CA THR A 66 7.06 1.94 -5.53
C THR A 66 7.22 0.43 -5.72
N ALA A 67 7.45 0.01 -6.97
CA ALA A 67 7.66 -1.40 -7.30
C ALA A 67 8.99 -1.92 -6.73
N ALA A 68 9.06 -3.24 -6.48
CA ALA A 68 10.30 -3.87 -6.06
C ALA A 68 11.44 -3.64 -7.06
N GLY A 69 12.63 -3.32 -6.55
CA GLY A 69 13.81 -3.01 -7.37
C GLY A 69 13.88 -1.57 -7.88
N TYR A 70 12.85 -0.75 -7.64
CA TYR A 70 12.85 0.67 -7.99
C TYR A 70 13.04 1.55 -6.75
N SER A 71 13.75 2.67 -6.92
CA SER A 71 13.95 3.68 -5.88
C SER A 71 12.97 4.87 -5.98
N GLN A 72 12.21 4.94 -7.07
CA GLN A 72 11.26 6.02 -7.35
C GLN A 72 9.83 5.49 -7.50
N PRO A 73 8.81 6.27 -7.10
CA PRO A 73 7.42 5.88 -7.29
C PRO A 73 7.06 5.65 -8.75
N SER A 74 6.36 4.56 -9.06
CA SER A 74 5.89 4.25 -10.40
C SER A 74 4.40 4.54 -10.61
N PHE A 75 3.63 4.73 -9.53
CA PHE A 75 2.21 5.05 -9.62
C PHE A 75 1.72 5.83 -8.39
N SER A 76 0.70 6.69 -8.58
CA SER A 76 0.00 7.32 -7.45
C SER A 76 -1.47 7.58 -7.75
N THR A 77 -2.31 7.47 -6.73
CA THR A 77 -3.75 7.75 -6.84
C THR A 77 -4.33 8.24 -5.52
N ALA A 78 -5.39 9.04 -5.56
CA ALA A 78 -6.16 9.39 -4.36
C ALA A 78 -7.25 8.35 -4.01
N SER A 79 -7.56 7.46 -4.96
CA SER A 79 -8.68 6.52 -4.95
C SER A 79 -8.24 5.16 -4.41
N LEU A 80 -8.94 4.66 -3.38
CA LEU A 80 -8.74 3.30 -2.85
C LEU A 80 -9.01 2.21 -3.90
N PRO A 81 -10.14 2.25 -4.65
CA PRO A 81 -10.39 1.28 -5.73
C PRO A 81 -9.28 1.23 -6.79
N ASP A 82 -8.71 2.39 -7.16
CA ASP A 82 -7.62 2.42 -8.15
C ASP A 82 -6.32 1.85 -7.58
N ALA A 83 -6.01 2.11 -6.31
CA ALA A 83 -4.84 1.55 -5.65
C ALA A 83 -4.94 0.02 -5.54
N LEU A 84 -6.13 -0.49 -5.17
CA LEU A 84 -6.43 -1.92 -5.15
C LEU A 84 -6.25 -2.54 -6.54
N LYS A 85 -6.94 -2.00 -7.55
CA LYS A 85 -6.87 -2.48 -8.93
C LYS A 85 -5.44 -2.48 -9.47
N TYR A 86 -4.70 -1.41 -9.20
CA TYR A 86 -3.31 -1.29 -9.61
C TYR A 86 -2.46 -2.39 -8.97
N THR A 87 -2.61 -2.62 -7.66
CA THR A 87 -1.89 -3.68 -6.94
C THR A 87 -2.15 -5.05 -7.54
N LEU A 88 -3.44 -5.41 -7.73
CA LEU A 88 -3.84 -6.69 -8.31
C LEU A 88 -3.30 -6.89 -9.74
N THR A 89 -3.25 -5.80 -10.52
CA THR A 89 -2.68 -5.82 -11.88
C THR A 89 -1.18 -6.08 -11.83
N GLU A 90 -0.43 -5.36 -10.99
CA GLU A 90 1.03 -5.48 -10.89
C GLU A 90 1.46 -6.87 -10.44
N ILE A 91 0.82 -7.43 -9.41
CA ILE A 91 1.15 -8.77 -8.90
C ILE A 91 0.69 -9.91 -9.83
N SER A 92 -0.08 -9.60 -10.86
CA SER A 92 -0.46 -10.58 -11.89
C SER A 92 0.54 -10.66 -13.04
N ARG A 93 1.48 -9.71 -13.13
CA ARG A 93 2.52 -9.66 -14.17
C ARG A 93 3.78 -10.46 -13.84
N GLY A 94 3.85 -11.07 -12.64
CA GLY A 94 5.00 -11.84 -12.16
C GLY A 94 4.64 -13.07 -11.34
#